data_AF-A0A6G3S4A7-F1
#
_entry.id   AF-A0A6G3S4A7-F1
#
_cell.length_a   1.000
_cell.length_b   1.000
_cell.length_c   1.000
_cell.angle_alpha   90.00
_cell.angle_beta   90.00
_cell.angle_gamma   90.00
#
_symmetry.space_group_name_H-M   'P 1'
#
loop_
_entity.id
_entity.type
_entity.pdbx_description
1 polymer ?
#
loop_
_entity_poly.entity_id
_entity_poly.type
_entity_poly.pdbx_seq_one_letter_code
_entity_poly.pdbx_strand_id
1 'polypeptide(L)'
;GVVVRLPWAGDLGIHAATVERLRHDLLDPGDPLVAADAPSPYYTPWTLLLGCVAKATGLGVFVVLRIAALVSLALLGTGVWAFVGTFLASAASAASAASAASAAGRWRRAGAAALVLLSLVLLWGTTLFDWSGFLGLNSLALTVSYPSTFALGATFWLWTLLRRARKWGHCLGAGALWAVILLSHQFTGVVASLGALAMVLGARPWPSRARWTRLGAGCVLGLALLALWPYYSFFGLFGVGGLEEIHRSLYRDLTGRFWLVALVGGAALVLRARRDRRDPLVLCCLF
;
A
#
# COMPACT_ATOMS: atom_id res chain seq x y z
N GLY A 1 35.88 -10.83 2.07
CA GLY A 1 34.46 -10.70 2.45
C GLY A 1 34.16 -9.23 2.65
N VAL A 2 33.25 -8.67 1.84
CA VAL A 2 32.78 -7.29 2.07
C VAL A 2 31.69 -7.38 3.14
N VAL A 3 32.03 -6.94 4.36
CA VAL A 3 31.02 -6.63 5.37
C VAL A 3 30.21 -5.45 4.81
N VAL A 4 28.98 -5.72 4.37
CA VAL A 4 28.08 -4.65 3.92
C VAL A 4 27.70 -3.82 5.14
N ARG A 5 28.37 -2.68 5.33
CA ARG A 5 27.94 -1.59 6.22
C ARG A 5 26.76 -0.85 5.58
N LEU A 6 25.61 -1.49 5.58
CA LEU A 6 24.32 -0.79 5.55
C LEU A 6 23.70 -1.02 6.92
N PRO A 7 22.92 -0.10 7.51
CA PRO A 7 22.20 -0.44 8.72
C PRO A 7 21.29 -1.63 8.43
N TRP A 8 21.65 -2.79 9.00
CA TRP A 8 20.77 -3.95 9.07
C TRP A 8 19.71 -3.62 10.12
N ALA A 9 18.46 -3.46 9.71
CA ALA A 9 17.37 -3.16 10.63
C ALA A 9 16.14 -3.98 10.27
N GLY A 10 15.51 -4.59 11.27
CA GLY A 10 14.31 -5.41 11.10
C GLY A 10 14.52 -6.59 10.15
N ASP A 11 13.57 -6.77 9.24
CA ASP A 11 13.37 -8.02 8.50
C ASP A 11 14.16 -8.15 7.18
N LEU A 12 15.20 -7.32 6.96
CA LEU A 12 15.94 -7.29 5.69
C LEU A 12 16.52 -8.66 5.34
N GLY A 13 17.09 -9.34 6.33
CA GLY A 13 17.64 -10.69 6.16
C GLY A 13 16.57 -11.70 5.73
N ILE A 14 15.36 -11.59 6.28
CA ILE A 14 14.23 -12.46 5.97
C ILE A 14 13.76 -12.24 4.53
N HIS A 15 13.64 -10.97 4.11
CA HIS A 15 13.30 -10.65 2.73
C HIS A 15 14.37 -11.12 1.74
N ALA A 16 15.65 -10.99 2.09
CA ALA A 16 16.74 -11.50 1.27
C ALA A 16 16.69 -13.03 1.15
N ALA A 17 16.52 -13.75 2.26
CA ALA A 17 16.42 -15.20 2.28
C ALA A 17 15.20 -15.71 1.49
N THR A 18 14.06 -15.00 1.60
CA THR A 18 12.83 -15.29 0.86
C THR A 18 13.06 -15.23 -0.65
N VAL A 19 13.69 -14.15 -1.13
CA VAL A 19 13.98 -13.97 -2.56
C VAL A 19 15.00 -15.01 -3.04
N GLU A 20 16.03 -15.32 -2.25
CA GLU A 20 17.03 -16.32 -2.62
C GLU A 20 16.44 -17.72 -2.71
N ARG A 21 15.55 -18.11 -1.77
CA ARG A 21 14.85 -19.40 -1.85
C ARG A 21 13.99 -19.49 -3.12
N LEU A 22 13.17 -18.46 -3.41
CA LEU A 22 12.35 -18.41 -4.62
C LEU A 22 13.17 -18.43 -5.91
N ARG A 23 14.36 -17.82 -5.89
CA ARG A 23 15.30 -17.87 -7.02
C ARG A 23 15.68 -19.33 -7.33
N HIS A 24 15.93 -20.13 -6.30
CA HIS A 24 16.30 -21.54 -6.45
C HIS A 24 15.10 -22.41 -6.82
N ASP A 25 14.02 -22.38 -6.02
CA ASP A 25 12.80 -23.13 -6.25
C ASP A 25 11.56 -22.24 -6.08
N LEU A 26 10.73 -22.16 -7.12
CA LEU A 26 9.51 -21.36 -7.10
C LEU A 26 8.32 -22.14 -6.55
N LEU A 27 8.32 -23.47 -6.66
CA LEU A 27 7.18 -24.31 -6.30
C LEU A 27 7.27 -24.73 -4.84
N ASP A 28 8.48 -25.10 -4.40
CA ASP A 28 8.74 -25.55 -3.03
C ASP A 28 9.98 -24.87 -2.44
N PRO A 29 9.89 -23.58 -2.07
CA PRO A 29 11.03 -22.84 -1.54
C PRO A 29 11.41 -23.21 -0.10
N GLY A 30 10.62 -24.00 0.64
CA GLY A 30 10.75 -24.25 2.09
C GLY A 30 10.57 -22.98 2.94
N ASP A 31 10.84 -23.00 4.25
CA ASP A 31 10.69 -21.82 5.12
C ASP A 31 11.91 -20.86 5.08
N PRO A 32 11.74 -19.53 4.92
CA PRO A 32 12.87 -18.60 4.79
C PRO A 32 13.61 -18.29 6.10
N LEU A 33 13.06 -18.64 7.26
CA LEU A 33 13.64 -18.41 8.58
C LEU A 33 14.37 -19.64 9.12
N VAL A 34 13.83 -20.83 8.86
CA VAL A 34 14.35 -22.10 9.39
C VAL A 34 14.54 -23.13 8.29
N ALA A 35 15.44 -24.10 8.52
CA ALA A 35 15.62 -25.23 7.61
C ALA A 35 14.51 -26.27 7.81
N ALA A 36 13.28 -25.91 7.43
CA ALA A 36 12.10 -26.76 7.49
C ALA A 36 11.26 -26.64 6.22
N ASP A 37 10.54 -27.70 5.91
CA ASP A 37 9.47 -27.71 4.91
C ASP A 37 8.18 -27.21 5.60
N ALA A 38 8.01 -25.88 5.61
CA ALA A 38 6.86 -25.24 6.23
C ALA A 38 6.39 -24.03 5.38
N PRO A 39 5.06 -23.78 5.30
CA PRO A 39 4.51 -22.59 4.67
C PRO A 39 5.01 -21.31 5.32
N SER A 40 5.19 -20.23 4.53
CA SER A 40 5.63 -18.94 5.06
C SER A 40 4.83 -17.76 4.49
N PRO A 41 4.34 -16.84 5.33
CA PRO A 41 3.65 -15.63 4.88
C PRO A 41 4.56 -14.65 4.14
N TYR A 42 5.88 -14.87 4.15
CA TYR A 42 6.84 -14.08 3.38
C TYR A 42 6.81 -14.41 1.88
N TYR A 43 6.23 -15.54 1.46
CA TYR A 43 6.00 -15.86 0.05
C TYR A 43 4.72 -15.19 -0.45
N THR A 44 4.90 -13.98 -0.96
CA THR A 44 3.86 -13.07 -1.41
C THR A 44 3.92 -12.89 -2.93
N PRO A 45 2.88 -12.34 -3.59
CA PRO A 45 2.96 -12.01 -5.01
C PRO A 45 4.13 -11.09 -5.34
N TRP A 46 4.46 -10.16 -4.44
CA TRP A 46 5.59 -9.25 -4.61
C TRP A 46 6.94 -9.98 -4.52
N THR A 47 7.17 -10.76 -3.47
CA THR A 47 8.43 -11.49 -3.30
C THR A 47 8.60 -12.59 -4.35
N LEU A 48 7.51 -13.22 -4.80
CA LEU A 48 7.51 -14.14 -5.93
C LEU A 48 7.99 -13.46 -7.22
N LEU A 49 7.47 -12.27 -7.53
CA LEU A 49 7.93 -11.48 -8.67
C LEU A 49 9.43 -11.18 -8.57
N LEU A 50 9.91 -10.79 -7.39
CA LEU A 50 11.34 -10.54 -7.17
C LEU A 50 12.19 -11.81 -7.32
N GLY A 51 11.72 -12.95 -6.82
CA GLY A 51 12.35 -14.25 -7.00
C GLY A 51 12.47 -14.64 -8.48
N CYS A 52 11.39 -14.46 -9.25
CA CYS A 52 11.40 -14.67 -10.70
C CYS A 52 12.41 -13.76 -11.41
N VAL A 53 12.48 -12.46 -11.03
CA VAL A 53 13.48 -11.53 -11.57
C VAL A 53 14.90 -12.00 -11.24
N ALA A 54 15.15 -12.38 -9.99
CA ALA A 54 16.46 -12.91 -9.57
C ALA A 54 16.84 -14.17 -10.35
N LYS A 55 15.89 -15.09 -10.56
CA LYS A 55 16.07 -16.34 -11.30
C LYS A 55 16.38 -16.09 -12.78
N ALA A 56 15.59 -15.24 -13.43
CA ALA A 56 15.71 -14.97 -14.87
C ALA A 56 16.95 -14.14 -15.23
N THR A 57 17.39 -13.25 -14.34
CA THR A 57 18.50 -12.32 -14.62
C THR A 57 19.84 -12.76 -14.03
N GLY A 58 19.83 -13.68 -13.05
CA GLY A 58 21.03 -14.05 -12.29
C GLY A 58 21.55 -12.95 -11.36
N LEU A 59 20.85 -11.83 -11.21
CA LEU A 59 21.24 -10.73 -10.33
C LEU A 59 21.27 -11.18 -8.87
N GLY A 60 22.24 -10.67 -8.11
CA GLY A 60 22.31 -10.89 -6.67
C GLY A 60 21.11 -10.29 -5.94
N VAL A 61 20.65 -10.96 -4.88
CA VAL A 61 19.44 -10.60 -4.10
C VAL A 61 19.41 -9.14 -3.67
N PHE A 62 20.52 -8.61 -3.15
CA PHE A 62 20.56 -7.21 -2.72
C PHE A 62 20.46 -6.21 -3.88
N VAL A 63 20.86 -6.59 -5.09
CA VAL A 63 20.61 -5.78 -6.30
C VAL A 63 19.12 -5.80 -6.64
N VAL A 64 18.49 -6.98 -6.58
CA VAL A 64 17.04 -7.11 -6.78
C VAL A 64 16.25 -6.31 -5.75
N LEU A 65 16.64 -6.32 -4.47
CA LEU A 65 16.01 -5.50 -3.42
C LEU A 65 16.19 -3.99 -3.63
N ARG A 66 17.31 -3.54 -4.21
CA ARG A 66 17.50 -2.13 -4.59
C ARG A 66 16.59 -1.75 -5.76
N ILE A 67 16.44 -2.63 -6.75
CA ILE A 67 15.48 -2.44 -7.84
C ILE A 67 14.06 -2.40 -7.28
N ALA A 68 13.73 -3.31 -6.37
CA ALA A 68 12.43 -3.36 -5.67
C ALA A 68 12.12 -2.05 -4.95
N ALA A 69 13.10 -1.44 -4.28
CA ALA A 69 12.97 -0.13 -3.65
C ALA A 69 12.62 0.97 -4.67
N LEU A 70 13.34 1.03 -5.80
CA LEU A 70 13.07 2.02 -6.86
C LEU A 70 11.68 1.83 -7.48
N VAL A 71 11.29 0.58 -7.76
CA VAL A 71 9.97 0.25 -8.29
C VAL A 71 8.88 0.63 -7.28
N SER A 72 9.08 0.34 -6.00
CA SER A 72 8.12 0.67 -4.94
C SER A 72 7.96 2.17 -4.76
N LEU A 73 9.05 2.95 -4.81
CA LEU A 73 9.00 4.42 -4.76
C LEU A 73 8.31 5.00 -5.99
N ALA A 74 8.58 4.48 -7.19
CA ALA A 74 7.90 4.90 -8.40
C ALA A 74 6.40 4.59 -8.33
N LEU A 75 6.03 3.40 -7.83
CA LEU A 75 4.64 3.01 -7.62
C LEU A 75 3.94 3.91 -6.59
N LEU A 76 4.63 4.24 -5.49
CA LEU A 76 4.14 5.17 -4.48
C LEU A 76 3.92 6.58 -5.06
N GLY A 77 4.93 7.14 -5.72
CA GLY A 77 4.83 8.47 -6.33
C GLY A 77 3.74 8.56 -7.39
N THR A 78 3.67 7.57 -8.29
CA THR A 78 2.64 7.51 -9.33
C THR A 78 1.25 7.24 -8.75
N GLY A 79 1.14 6.41 -7.71
CA GLY A 79 -0.11 6.14 -6.99
C GLY A 79 -0.65 7.40 -6.32
N VAL A 80 0.20 8.12 -5.57
CA VAL A 80 -0.17 9.41 -4.95
C VAL A 80 -0.58 10.42 -6.01
N TRP A 81 0.21 10.55 -7.09
CA TRP A 81 -0.14 11.41 -8.22
C TRP A 81 -1.52 11.05 -8.81
N ALA A 82 -1.77 9.76 -9.06
CA ALA A 82 -3.03 9.23 -9.57
C ALA A 82 -4.21 9.58 -8.65
N PHE A 83 -4.03 9.35 -7.34
CA PHE A 83 -5.06 9.52 -6.33
C PHE A 83 -5.39 11.00 -6.08
N VAL A 84 -4.38 11.86 -5.93
CA VAL A 84 -4.57 13.33 -5.82
C VAL A 84 -5.35 13.85 -7.04
N GLY A 85 -5.02 13.34 -8.23
CA GLY A 85 -5.72 13.68 -9.46
C GLY A 85 -7.23 13.41 -9.42
N THR A 86 -7.68 12.40 -8.66
CA THR A 86 -9.12 12.13 -8.51
C THR A 86 -9.86 13.18 -7.69
N PHE A 87 -9.21 13.80 -6.70
CA PHE A 87 -9.81 14.90 -5.93
C PHE A 87 -9.78 16.21 -6.71
N LEU A 88 -8.68 16.50 -7.40
CA LEU A 88 -8.57 17.71 -8.20
C LEU A 88 -9.56 17.74 -9.37
N ALA A 89 -9.82 16.58 -9.99
CA ALA A 89 -10.83 16.46 -11.03
C ALA A 89 -12.26 16.60 -10.51
N SER A 90 -12.57 16.08 -9.31
CA SER A 90 -13.91 16.22 -8.71
C SER A 90 -14.23 17.66 -8.28
N ALA A 91 -13.21 18.47 -7.98
CA ALA A 91 -13.38 19.89 -7.64
C ALA A 91 -13.51 20.80 -8.86
N ALA A 92 -13.27 20.28 -10.07
CA ALA A 92 -13.25 21.03 -11.31
C ALA A 92 -14.65 21.08 -11.96
N SER A 93 -15.14 22.27 -12.32
CA SER A 93 -16.30 22.45 -13.21
C SER A 93 -16.03 21.96 -14.65
N ALA A 94 -17.07 21.78 -15.46
CA ALA A 94 -16.95 21.31 -16.85
C ALA A 94 -15.98 22.15 -17.71
N ALA A 95 -16.00 23.48 -17.58
CA ALA A 95 -15.05 24.39 -18.24
C ALA A 95 -13.61 24.22 -17.72
N SER A 96 -13.44 23.82 -16.46
CA SER A 96 -12.12 23.61 -15.85
C SER A 96 -11.52 22.21 -16.12
N ALA A 97 -12.26 21.27 -16.70
CA ALA A 97 -11.73 19.96 -17.08
C ALA A 97 -10.71 20.08 -18.24
N ALA A 98 -10.97 20.96 -19.22
CA ALA A 98 -10.01 21.31 -20.27
C ALA A 98 -8.77 22.03 -19.68
N SER A 99 -8.98 22.90 -18.69
CA SER A 99 -7.89 23.56 -17.93
C SER A 99 -7.08 22.58 -17.08
N ALA A 100 -7.69 21.52 -16.53
CA ALA A 100 -6.98 20.49 -15.79
C ALA A 100 -6.03 19.67 -16.68
N ALA A 101 -6.33 19.53 -17.97
CA ALA A 101 -5.46 18.91 -18.97
C ALA A 101 -4.35 19.87 -19.48
N SER A 102 -4.50 21.19 -19.26
CA SER A 102 -3.50 22.19 -19.62
C SER A 102 -2.18 22.01 -18.85
N ALA A 103 -1.13 22.68 -19.31
CA ALA A 103 0.15 22.74 -18.60
C ALA A 103 -0.02 23.23 -17.15
N ALA A 104 -0.83 24.27 -16.92
CA ALA A 104 -1.13 24.79 -15.59
C ALA A 104 -1.84 23.76 -14.70
N GLY A 105 -2.77 22.98 -15.26
CA GLY A 105 -3.44 21.88 -14.57
C GLY A 105 -2.48 20.78 -14.13
N ARG A 106 -1.50 20.43 -14.99
CA ARG A 106 -0.44 19.47 -14.65
C ARG A 106 0.47 19.98 -13.54
N TRP A 107 0.89 21.24 -13.58
CA TRP A 107 1.72 21.85 -12.53
C TRP A 107 1.00 21.90 -11.18
N ARG A 108 -0.29 22.26 -11.17
CA ARG A 108 -1.10 22.23 -9.95
C ARG A 108 -1.17 20.84 -9.34
N ARG A 109 -1.36 19.80 -10.17
CA ARG A 109 -1.36 18.42 -9.71
C ARG A 109 0.00 18.00 -9.18
N ALA A 110 1.09 18.42 -9.83
CA ALA A 110 2.45 18.18 -9.37
C ALA A 110 2.73 18.80 -8.01
N GLY A 111 2.40 20.09 -7.84
CA GLY A 111 2.54 20.76 -6.55
C GLY A 111 1.73 20.08 -5.45
N ALA A 112 0.48 19.68 -5.73
CA ALA A 112 -0.35 18.98 -4.76
C ALA A 112 0.20 17.58 -4.42
N ALA A 113 0.63 16.79 -5.40
CA ALA A 113 1.21 15.47 -5.17
C ALA A 113 2.54 15.56 -4.41
N ALA A 114 3.40 16.54 -4.75
CA ALA A 114 4.63 16.80 -4.03
C ALA A 114 4.36 17.18 -2.57
N LEU A 115 3.39 18.07 -2.32
CA LEU A 115 2.99 18.44 -0.96
C LEU A 115 2.48 17.24 -0.16
N VAL A 116 1.70 16.35 -0.78
CA VAL A 116 1.24 15.11 -0.14
C VAL A 116 2.42 14.19 0.17
N LEU A 117 3.36 13.98 -0.76
CA LEU A 117 4.54 13.15 -0.51
C LEU A 117 5.41 13.74 0.61
N LEU A 118 5.65 15.05 0.60
CA LEU A 118 6.36 15.73 1.69
C LEU A 118 5.61 15.58 3.02
N SER A 119 4.28 15.70 3.00
CA SER A 119 3.46 15.49 4.19
C SER A 119 3.58 14.07 4.73
N LEU A 120 3.51 13.06 3.86
CA LEU A 120 3.63 11.65 4.24
C LEU A 120 5.00 11.31 4.82
N VAL A 121 6.03 12.08 4.50
CA VAL A 121 7.42 11.82 4.92
C VAL A 121 7.82 12.66 6.13
N LEU A 122 7.23 13.85 6.31
CA LEU A 122 7.64 14.85 7.31
C LEU A 122 6.61 15.11 8.40
N LEU A 123 5.30 14.99 8.13
CA LEU A 123 4.26 15.29 9.10
C LEU A 123 3.96 14.07 9.96
N TRP A 124 4.84 13.77 10.91
CA TRP A 124 4.64 12.72 11.91
C TRP A 124 4.68 13.31 13.32
N GLY A 125 5.83 13.22 13.97
CA GLY A 125 6.09 13.78 15.28
C GLY A 125 7.58 13.93 15.47
N THR A 126 7.99 14.30 16.68
CA THR A 126 9.40 14.54 17.03
C THR A 126 10.10 13.29 17.56
N THR A 127 9.34 12.25 17.91
CA THR A 127 9.88 10.96 18.34
C THR A 127 10.07 10.04 17.14
N LEU A 128 11.29 9.53 16.97
CA LEU A 128 11.59 8.52 15.96
C LEU A 128 10.94 7.18 16.31
N PHE A 129 10.44 6.47 15.31
CA PHE A 129 10.05 5.08 15.41
C PHE A 129 10.24 4.37 14.07
N ASP A 130 10.55 3.08 14.14
CA ASP A 130 10.90 2.26 12.99
C ASP A 130 9.87 1.15 12.83
N TRP A 131 9.04 1.29 11.79
CA TRP A 131 8.03 0.31 11.49
C TRP A 131 7.75 0.22 9.99
N SER A 132 7.73 -1.00 9.46
CA SER A 132 7.38 -1.23 8.06
C SER A 132 5.92 -0.83 7.80
N GLY A 133 5.71 -0.03 6.76
CA GLY A 133 4.39 0.53 6.42
C GLY A 133 4.16 1.96 6.91
N PHE A 134 5.09 2.54 7.66
CA PHE A 134 5.13 3.98 7.94
C PHE A 134 6.09 4.70 6.98
N LEU A 135 5.72 5.90 6.56
CA LEU A 135 6.44 6.67 5.55
C LEU A 135 7.37 7.75 6.11
N GLY A 136 7.45 7.90 7.43
CA GLY A 136 8.40 8.83 8.05
C GLY A 136 9.82 8.53 7.57
N LEU A 137 10.64 9.57 7.36
CA LEU A 137 11.99 9.45 6.76
C LEU A 137 12.80 8.28 7.32
N ASN A 138 12.80 8.10 8.64
CA ASN A 138 13.56 7.04 9.31
C ASN A 138 13.05 5.65 8.93
N SER A 139 11.75 5.40 9.15
CA SER A 139 11.09 4.13 8.77
C SER A 139 11.26 3.82 7.29
N LEU A 140 11.06 4.82 6.41
CA LEU A 140 11.16 4.62 4.97
C LEU A 140 12.61 4.32 4.55
N ALA A 141 13.61 5.01 5.09
CA ALA A 141 15.01 4.77 4.77
C ALA A 141 15.44 3.32 5.10
N LEU A 142 14.86 2.74 6.15
CA LEU A 142 15.15 1.37 6.58
C LEU A 142 14.32 0.31 5.84
N THR A 143 13.11 0.65 5.37
CA THR A 143 12.12 -0.32 4.87
C THR A 143 11.68 -0.11 3.43
N VAL A 144 12.35 0.78 2.68
CA VAL A 144 11.96 1.13 1.29
C VAL A 144 11.85 -0.07 0.35
N SER A 145 12.66 -1.11 0.55
CA SER A 145 12.65 -2.35 -0.25
C SER A 145 11.60 -3.37 0.22
N TYR A 146 10.92 -3.13 1.34
CA TYR A 146 10.02 -4.11 1.96
C TYR A 146 8.66 -4.11 1.25
N PRO A 147 7.91 -5.23 1.32
CA PRO A 147 6.59 -5.34 0.71
C PRO A 147 5.60 -4.24 1.11
N SER A 148 5.76 -3.64 2.30
CA SER A 148 4.92 -2.55 2.79
C SER A 148 4.92 -1.32 1.90
N THR A 149 6.08 -0.95 1.32
CA THR A 149 6.21 0.24 0.46
C THR A 149 5.53 0.00 -0.88
N PHE A 150 5.72 -1.18 -1.46
CA PHE A 150 4.99 -1.65 -2.65
C PHE A 150 3.47 -1.64 -2.40
N ALA A 151 3.03 -2.29 -1.32
CA ALA A 151 1.62 -2.41 -0.97
C ALA A 151 0.96 -1.05 -0.77
N LEU A 152 1.67 -0.07 -0.21
CA LEU A 152 1.16 1.28 -0.01
C LEU A 152 1.02 2.05 -1.34
N GLY A 153 1.99 1.94 -2.24
CA GLY A 153 1.86 2.51 -3.58
C GLY A 153 0.71 1.89 -4.37
N ALA A 154 0.57 0.56 -4.30
CA ALA A 154 -0.54 -0.18 -4.86
C ALA A 154 -1.90 0.24 -4.25
N THR A 155 -1.93 0.58 -2.95
CA THR A 155 -3.14 1.06 -2.26
C THR A 155 -3.66 2.36 -2.85
N PHE A 156 -2.79 3.35 -3.13
CA PHE A 156 -3.22 4.58 -3.79
C PHE A 156 -3.75 4.34 -5.21
N TRP A 157 -3.19 3.37 -5.92
CA TRP A 157 -3.72 2.92 -7.22
C TRP A 157 -5.07 2.22 -7.09
N LEU A 158 -5.26 1.35 -6.10
CA LEU A 158 -6.54 0.72 -5.79
C LEU A 158 -7.62 1.77 -5.54
N TRP A 159 -7.35 2.74 -4.66
CA TRP A 159 -8.32 3.79 -4.36
C TRP A 159 -8.61 4.67 -5.58
N THR A 160 -7.59 4.97 -6.40
CA THR A 160 -7.79 5.65 -7.68
C THR A 160 -8.70 4.86 -8.61
N LEU A 161 -8.45 3.56 -8.77
CA LEU A 161 -9.24 2.67 -9.61
C LEU A 161 -10.68 2.63 -9.12
N LEU A 162 -10.94 2.46 -7.82
CA LEU A 162 -12.29 2.42 -7.25
C LEU A 162 -13.07 3.72 -7.49
N ARG A 163 -12.41 4.88 -7.39
CA ARG A 163 -13.02 6.18 -7.68
C ARG A 163 -13.34 6.35 -9.17
N ARG A 164 -12.57 5.71 -10.07
CA ARG A 164 -12.73 5.80 -11.53
C ARG A 164 -13.48 4.62 -12.15
N ALA A 165 -13.72 3.55 -11.40
CA ALA A 165 -14.23 2.28 -11.94
C ALA A 165 -15.66 2.41 -12.46
N ARG A 166 -15.82 2.21 -13.78
CA ARG A 166 -17.12 2.18 -14.46
C ARG A 166 -17.42 0.85 -15.17
N LYS A 167 -16.37 0.10 -15.53
CA LYS A 167 -16.43 -1.10 -16.36
C LYS A 167 -16.08 -2.34 -15.53
N TRP A 168 -16.50 -3.52 -16.01
CA TRP A 168 -16.17 -4.82 -15.39
C TRP A 168 -14.68 -4.98 -15.13
N GLY A 169 -13.84 -4.78 -16.16
CA GLY A 169 -12.39 -4.92 -16.03
C GLY A 169 -11.77 -4.05 -14.93
N HIS A 170 -12.28 -2.82 -14.71
CA HIS A 170 -11.80 -1.97 -13.62
C HIS A 170 -12.16 -2.52 -12.23
N CYS A 171 -13.35 -3.10 -12.09
CA CYS A 171 -13.81 -3.64 -10.80
C CYS A 171 -13.12 -4.97 -10.48
N LEU A 172 -12.97 -5.85 -11.49
CA LEU A 172 -12.19 -7.08 -11.36
C LEU A 172 -10.72 -6.79 -11.09
N GLY A 173 -10.12 -5.85 -11.82
CA GLY A 173 -8.74 -5.40 -11.59
C GLY A 173 -8.54 -4.79 -10.21
N ALA A 174 -9.52 -4.04 -9.68
CA ALA A 174 -9.48 -3.55 -8.30
C ALA A 174 -9.53 -4.70 -7.29
N GLY A 175 -10.35 -5.73 -7.52
CA GLY A 175 -10.39 -6.94 -6.70
C GLY A 175 -9.08 -7.72 -6.69
N ALA A 176 -8.47 -7.91 -7.86
CA ALA A 176 -7.18 -8.57 -7.99
C ALA A 176 -6.05 -7.77 -7.32
N LEU A 177 -6.01 -6.45 -7.53
CA LEU A 177 -5.05 -5.57 -6.88
C LEU A 177 -5.22 -5.57 -5.36
N TRP A 178 -6.46 -5.59 -4.87
CA TRP A 178 -6.75 -5.71 -3.44
C TRP A 178 -6.21 -7.00 -2.84
N ALA A 179 -6.39 -8.14 -3.52
CA ALA A 179 -5.79 -9.42 -3.09
C ALA A 179 -4.26 -9.36 -3.08
N VAL A 180 -3.63 -8.78 -4.12
CA VAL A 180 -2.17 -8.60 -4.18
C VAL A 180 -1.66 -7.78 -2.99
N ILE A 181 -2.35 -6.71 -2.62
CA ILE A 181 -1.98 -5.87 -1.46
C ILE A 181 -2.07 -6.69 -0.17
N LEU A 182 -3.20 -7.38 0.07
CA LEU A 182 -3.41 -8.19 1.28
C LEU A 182 -2.40 -9.33 1.41
N LEU A 183 -2.09 -10.01 0.31
CA LEU A 183 -1.09 -11.09 0.30
C LEU A 183 0.33 -10.57 0.46
N SER A 184 0.62 -9.33 0.03
CA SER A 184 1.96 -8.73 0.10
C SER A 184 2.25 -8.10 1.44
N HIS A 185 1.26 -7.44 2.05
CA HIS A 185 1.42 -6.81 3.35
C HIS A 185 0.06 -6.64 4.03
N GLN A 186 -0.23 -7.51 4.99
CA GLN A 186 -1.55 -7.69 5.62
C GLN A 186 -2.01 -6.40 6.31
N PHE A 187 -1.15 -5.74 7.08
CA PHE A 187 -1.49 -4.50 7.79
C PHE A 187 -1.84 -3.37 6.82
N THR A 188 -1.04 -3.20 5.77
CA THR A 188 -1.35 -2.23 4.71
C THR A 188 -2.62 -2.61 3.98
N GLY A 189 -2.88 -3.91 3.79
CA GLY A 189 -4.12 -4.43 3.22
C GLY A 189 -5.36 -4.11 4.05
N VAL A 190 -5.28 -4.13 5.38
CA VAL A 190 -6.38 -3.67 6.25
C VAL A 190 -6.69 -2.20 5.99
N VAL A 191 -5.67 -1.34 6.03
CA VAL A 191 -5.83 0.10 5.75
C VAL A 191 -6.35 0.33 4.33
N ALA A 192 -5.85 -0.41 3.35
CA ALA A 192 -6.31 -0.37 1.97
C ALA A 192 -7.80 -0.73 1.84
N SER A 193 -8.26 -1.71 2.63
CA SER A 193 -9.66 -2.17 2.67
C SER A 193 -10.58 -1.10 3.26
N LEU A 194 -10.19 -0.48 4.38
CA LEU A 194 -10.95 0.62 4.99
C LEU A 194 -11.06 1.81 4.03
N GLY A 195 -9.95 2.20 3.41
CA GLY A 195 -9.95 3.25 2.40
C GLY A 195 -10.77 2.88 1.15
N ALA A 196 -10.74 1.62 0.72
CA ALA A 196 -11.54 1.14 -0.41
C ALA A 196 -13.05 1.26 -0.10
N LEU A 197 -13.46 0.85 1.10
CA LEU A 197 -14.84 1.02 1.58
C LEU A 197 -15.22 2.50 1.59
N ALA A 198 -14.36 3.37 2.14
CA ALA A 198 -14.58 4.80 2.17
C ALA A 198 -14.70 5.43 0.77
N MET A 199 -13.90 4.99 -0.21
CA MET A 199 -13.99 5.44 -1.60
C MET A 199 -15.31 5.05 -2.27
N VAL A 200 -15.85 3.86 -1.94
CA VAL A 200 -17.13 3.39 -2.49
C VAL A 200 -18.31 4.09 -1.81
N LEU A 201 -18.31 4.19 -0.48
CA LEU A 201 -19.40 4.79 0.30
C LEU A 201 -19.49 6.32 0.13
N GLY A 202 -18.34 6.97 -0.04
CA GLY A 202 -18.25 8.41 -0.32
C GLY A 202 -18.48 8.78 -1.79
N ALA A 203 -18.81 7.83 -2.66
CA ALA A 203 -19.07 8.12 -4.07
C ALA A 203 -20.33 8.98 -4.28
N ARG A 204 -20.22 9.94 -5.20
CA ARG A 204 -21.29 10.84 -5.63
C ARG A 204 -21.39 10.93 -7.16
N PRO A 205 -22.57 10.73 -7.77
CA PRO A 205 -23.78 10.15 -7.15
C PRO A 205 -23.53 8.71 -6.64
N TRP A 206 -24.46 8.18 -5.84
CA TRP A 206 -24.33 6.83 -5.30
C TRP A 206 -24.19 5.78 -6.40
N PRO A 207 -23.44 4.68 -6.17
CA PRO A 207 -23.27 3.64 -7.19
C PRO A 207 -24.62 3.05 -7.62
N SER A 208 -24.83 2.93 -8.93
CA SER A 208 -25.99 2.21 -9.47
C SER A 208 -25.93 0.73 -9.13
N ARG A 209 -27.05 0.01 -9.21
CA ARG A 209 -27.09 -1.46 -9.00
C ARG A 209 -26.07 -2.19 -9.88
N ALA A 210 -25.95 -1.80 -11.14
CA ALA A 210 -24.96 -2.36 -12.07
C ALA A 210 -23.51 -2.08 -11.65
N ARG A 211 -23.23 -1.00 -10.92
CA ARG A 211 -21.90 -0.74 -10.36
C ARG A 211 -21.67 -1.60 -9.11
N TRP A 212 -22.67 -1.76 -8.26
CA TRP A 212 -22.59 -2.66 -7.10
C TRP A 212 -22.33 -4.11 -7.49
N THR A 213 -23.00 -4.63 -8.53
CA THR A 213 -22.76 -6.00 -9.01
C THR A 213 -21.33 -6.19 -9.50
N ARG A 214 -20.78 -5.21 -10.25
CA ARG A 214 -19.39 -5.25 -10.72
C ARG A 214 -18.38 -5.18 -9.58
N LEU A 215 -18.62 -4.32 -8.58
CA LEU A 215 -17.79 -4.23 -7.38
C LEU A 215 -17.87 -5.53 -6.56
N GLY A 216 -19.05 -6.11 -6.42
CA GLY A 216 -19.26 -7.41 -5.79
C GLY A 216 -18.48 -8.52 -6.48
N ALA A 217 -18.51 -8.58 -7.81
CA ALA A 217 -17.72 -9.55 -8.57
C ALA A 217 -16.20 -9.33 -8.40
N GLY A 218 -15.75 -8.08 -8.34
CA GLY A 218 -14.36 -7.76 -7.99
C GLY A 218 -13.98 -8.27 -6.61
N CYS A 219 -14.85 -8.06 -5.61
CA CYS A 219 -14.65 -8.57 -4.26
C CYS A 219 -14.55 -10.11 -4.24
N VAL A 220 -15.47 -10.80 -4.92
CA VAL A 220 -15.44 -12.27 -5.04
C VAL A 220 -14.14 -12.76 -5.69
N LEU A 221 -13.69 -12.12 -6.77
CA LEU A 221 -12.41 -12.46 -7.40
C LEU A 221 -11.25 -12.26 -6.42
N GLY A 222 -11.23 -11.14 -5.69
CA GLY A 222 -10.21 -10.88 -4.68
C GLY A 222 -10.17 -11.96 -3.60
N LEU A 223 -11.32 -12.32 -3.04
CA LEU A 223 -11.45 -13.39 -2.04
C LEU A 223 -10.99 -14.74 -2.60
N ALA A 224 -11.33 -15.07 -3.85
CA ALA A 224 -10.87 -16.29 -4.50
C ALA A 224 -9.34 -16.33 -4.62
N LEU A 225 -8.70 -15.22 -5.01
CA LEU A 225 -7.24 -15.14 -5.10
C LEU A 225 -6.56 -15.28 -3.72
N LEU A 226 -7.17 -14.74 -2.66
CA LEU A 226 -6.69 -14.95 -1.29
C LEU A 226 -6.81 -16.41 -0.85
N ALA A 227 -7.94 -17.05 -1.16
CA ALA A 227 -8.20 -18.44 -0.79
C ALA A 227 -7.32 -19.44 -1.56
N LEU A 228 -6.95 -19.11 -2.80
CA LEU A 228 -6.19 -19.98 -3.70
C LEU A 228 -4.68 -19.69 -3.69
N TRP A 229 -4.19 -18.81 -2.81
CA TRP A 229 -2.76 -18.52 -2.73
C TRP A 229 -1.98 -19.77 -2.25
N PRO A 230 -1.01 -20.28 -3.02
CA PRO A 230 -0.48 -21.63 -2.80
C PRO A 230 0.58 -21.71 -1.70
N TYR A 231 1.21 -20.60 -1.33
CA TYR A 231 2.37 -20.62 -0.43
C TYR A 231 2.01 -20.62 1.05
N TYR A 232 0.82 -20.14 1.41
CA TYR A 232 0.31 -20.14 2.78
C TYR A 232 -1.19 -19.91 2.79
N SER A 233 -1.88 -20.39 3.84
CA SER A 233 -3.30 -20.12 4.03
C SER A 233 -3.50 -18.69 4.55
N PHE A 234 -3.96 -17.78 3.69
CA PHE A 234 -4.23 -16.39 4.07
C PHE A 234 -5.23 -16.29 5.23
N PHE A 235 -6.35 -17.03 5.16
CA PHE A 235 -7.35 -17.04 6.21
C PHE A 235 -6.89 -17.77 7.49
N GLY A 236 -5.87 -18.62 7.38
CA GLY A 236 -5.20 -19.20 8.56
C GLY A 236 -4.51 -18.15 9.45
N LEU A 237 -4.15 -16.99 8.89
CA LEU A 237 -3.49 -15.92 9.65
C LEU A 237 -4.36 -15.31 10.74
N PHE A 238 -5.69 -15.38 10.62
CA PHE A 238 -6.60 -14.85 11.64
C PHE A 238 -6.53 -15.61 12.97
N GLY A 239 -6.05 -16.85 12.97
CA GLY A 239 -5.88 -17.67 14.17
C GLY A 239 -4.53 -17.52 14.87
N VAL A 240 -3.61 -16.72 14.33
CA VAL A 240 -2.25 -16.58 14.86
C VAL A 240 -2.26 -15.56 16.02
N GLY A 241 -1.87 -16.03 17.21
CA GLY A 241 -1.73 -15.18 18.41
C GLY A 241 -0.44 -14.35 18.42
N GLY A 242 -0.26 -13.52 19.46
CA GLY A 242 0.99 -12.76 19.69
C GLY A 242 1.13 -11.45 18.90
N LEU A 243 0.19 -11.14 18.01
CA LEU A 243 0.18 -9.88 17.25
C LEU A 243 0.19 -8.66 18.18
N GLU A 244 -0.59 -8.67 19.25
CA GLU A 244 -0.70 -7.54 20.17
C GLU A 244 0.66 -7.14 20.79
N GLU A 245 1.47 -8.14 21.16
CA GLU A 245 2.78 -7.88 21.77
C GLU A 245 3.76 -7.26 20.78
N ILE A 246 3.77 -7.75 19.54
CA ILE A 246 4.59 -7.23 18.45
C ILE A 246 4.21 -5.77 18.12
N HIS A 247 2.91 -5.47 18.07
CA HIS A 247 2.40 -4.14 17.71
C HIS A 247 2.40 -3.14 18.86
N ARG A 248 2.70 -3.58 20.10
CA ARG A 248 2.72 -2.69 21.27
C ARG A 248 3.62 -1.48 21.11
N SER A 249 4.68 -1.62 20.34
CA SER A 249 5.57 -0.52 20.03
C SER A 249 4.82 0.63 19.34
N LEU A 250 3.82 0.38 18.48
CA LEU A 250 3.15 1.38 17.63
C LEU A 250 2.36 2.41 18.40
N TYR A 251 1.75 2.02 19.51
CA TYR A 251 0.90 2.89 20.31
C TYR A 251 1.55 3.35 21.62
N ARG A 252 2.87 3.17 21.76
CA ARG A 252 3.67 3.87 22.79
C ARG A 252 4.02 5.27 22.30
N ASP A 253 3.90 6.26 23.18
CA ASP A 253 4.19 7.68 22.88
C ASP A 253 3.47 8.19 21.63
N LEU A 254 2.15 8.00 21.57
CA LEU A 254 1.31 8.45 20.44
C LEU A 254 1.49 9.94 20.17
N THR A 255 1.56 10.76 21.21
CA THR A 255 1.73 12.20 21.08
C THR A 255 3.09 12.53 20.45
N GLY A 256 4.19 12.00 20.97
CA GLY A 256 5.52 12.26 20.42
C GLY A 256 5.67 11.82 18.96
N ARG A 257 4.93 10.78 18.53
CA ARG A 257 5.01 10.20 17.18
C ARG A 257 4.04 10.78 16.15
N PHE A 258 2.88 11.27 16.58
CA PHE A 258 1.78 11.59 15.66
C PHE A 258 1.18 13.00 15.83
N TRP A 259 1.73 13.86 16.70
CA TRP A 259 1.10 15.16 16.95
C TRP A 259 1.03 16.08 15.72
N LEU A 260 2.00 16.07 14.80
CA LEU A 260 1.97 16.92 13.60
C LEU A 260 0.89 16.45 12.62
N VAL A 261 0.78 15.14 12.39
CA VAL A 261 -0.29 14.59 11.55
C VAL A 261 -1.66 14.82 12.20
N ALA A 262 -1.77 14.66 13.52
CA ALA A 262 -3.01 14.91 14.25
C ALA A 262 -3.43 16.38 14.15
N LEU A 263 -2.49 17.32 14.29
CA LEU A 263 -2.76 18.75 14.21
C LEU A 263 -3.15 19.18 12.78
N VAL A 264 -2.25 18.95 11.82
CA VAL A 264 -2.44 19.43 10.43
C VAL A 264 -3.48 18.59 9.70
N GLY A 265 -3.35 17.27 9.77
CA GLY A 265 -4.28 16.33 9.16
C GLY A 265 -5.67 16.38 9.81
N GLY A 266 -5.73 16.46 11.14
CA GLY A 266 -7.00 16.60 11.87
C GLY A 266 -7.73 17.90 11.53
N ALA A 267 -7.04 19.04 11.51
CA ALA A 267 -7.63 20.31 11.08
C ALA A 267 -8.16 20.23 9.63
N ALA A 268 -7.38 19.65 8.71
CA ALA A 268 -7.81 19.45 7.33
C ALA A 268 -9.05 18.54 7.24
N LEU A 269 -9.10 17.44 7.99
CA LEU A 269 -10.24 16.51 8.04
C LEU A 269 -11.49 17.18 8.60
N VAL A 270 -11.38 17.98 9.66
CA VAL A 270 -12.51 18.75 10.22
C VAL A 270 -13.07 19.71 9.17
N LEU A 271 -12.20 20.43 8.45
CA LEU A 271 -12.63 21.34 7.38
C LEU A 271 -13.26 20.61 6.19
N ARG A 272 -12.85 19.37 5.91
CA ARG A 272 -13.51 18.52 4.90
C ARG A 272 -14.87 18.03 5.39
N ALA A 273 -14.95 17.53 6.62
CA ALA A 273 -16.17 17.02 7.23
C ALA A 273 -17.28 18.09 7.35
N ARG A 274 -16.90 19.34 7.60
CA ARG A 274 -17.83 20.49 7.59
C ARG A 274 -18.42 20.77 6.20
N ARG A 275 -17.69 20.48 5.12
CA ARG A 275 -18.15 20.67 3.73
C ARG A 275 -18.93 19.47 3.21
N ASP A 276 -18.45 18.26 3.47
CA ASP A 276 -19.10 17.01 3.09
C ASP A 276 -18.79 15.93 4.13
N ARG A 277 -19.80 15.53 4.91
CA ARG A 277 -19.67 14.46 5.92
C ARG A 277 -19.46 13.08 5.29
N ARG A 278 -19.74 12.91 4.00
CA ARG A 278 -19.48 11.67 3.27
C ARG A 278 -18.22 11.76 2.42
N ASP A 279 -17.36 12.75 2.65
CA ASP A 279 -16.07 12.83 1.99
C ASP A 279 -15.28 11.53 2.23
N PRO A 280 -14.74 10.89 1.17
CA PRO A 280 -14.04 9.63 1.33
C PRO A 280 -12.85 9.65 2.30
N LEU A 281 -12.16 10.78 2.46
CA LEU A 281 -11.05 10.87 3.42
C LEU A 281 -11.55 10.98 4.85
N VAL A 282 -12.71 11.62 5.06
CA VAL A 282 -13.37 11.68 6.38
C VAL A 282 -13.87 10.30 6.78
N LEU A 283 -14.57 9.59 5.88
CA LEU A 283 -15.04 8.23 6.13
C LEU A 283 -13.90 7.26 6.45
N CYS A 284 -12.76 7.39 5.75
CA CYS A 284 -11.58 6.55 5.99
C CYS A 284 -11.01 6.68 7.41
N CYS A 285 -11.21 7.83 8.09
CA CYS A 285 -10.74 8.07 9.45
C CYS A 285 -11.82 7.80 10.52
N LEU A 286 -13.02 7.37 10.12
CA LEU A 286 -14.12 7.03 11.02
C LEU A 286 -14.31 5.52 11.21
N PHE A 287 -13.73 4.71 10.33
CA PHE A 287 -13.65 3.25 10.49
C PHE A 287 -12.42 2.88 11.32
#